data_AF-A0A5E6PNN6-F1
#
_entry.id   AF-A0A5E6PNN6-F1
#
_cell.length_a   1.000
_cell.length_b   1.000
_cell.length_c   1.000
_cell.angle_alpha   90.00
_cell.angle_beta   90.00
_cell.angle_gamma   90.00
#
_symmetry.space_group_name_H-M   'P 1'
#
loop_
_entity.id
_entity.type
_entity.pdbx_description
1 polymer ?
#
loop_
_entity_poly.entity_id
_entity_poly.type
_entity_poly.pdbx_seq_one_letter_code
_entity_poly.pdbx_strand_id
1 'polypeptide(L)' 'MRQIISKEPWWAMPPQPGQDESELEWGWLVHYSEGEPRFEFVRERPTDSEIHHRKSCRITPASE' A
#
# COMPACT_ATOMS: atom_id res chain seq x y z
N MET A 1 11.23 21.82 3.54
CA MET A 1 11.90 20.53 3.29
C MET A 1 10.78 19.50 3.30
N ARG A 2 10.57 18.73 2.22
CA ARG A 2 9.43 17.79 2.15
C ARG A 2 9.48 16.80 3.32
N GLN A 3 8.52 16.87 4.24
CA GLN A 3 8.38 15.90 5.32
C GLN A 3 7.34 14.86 4.94
N ILE A 4 7.70 13.59 5.13
CA ILE A 4 6.79 12.46 4.98
C ILE A 4 5.94 12.38 6.25
N ILE A 5 4.62 12.54 6.12
CA ILE A 5 3.65 12.32 7.21
C ILE A 5 3.42 10.83 7.40
N SER A 6 3.19 10.11 6.30
CA SER A 6 2.87 8.69 6.32
C SER A 6 3.50 7.97 5.13
N LYS A 7 3.93 6.73 5.34
CA LYS A 7 4.38 5.79 4.31
C LYS A 7 3.79 4.44 4.67
N GLU A 8 2.94 3.89 3.81
CA GLU A 8 2.28 2.60 4.06
C GLU A 8 2.28 1.67 2.83
N PRO A 9 2.36 0.35 3.02
CA PRO A 9 2.26 -0.62 1.93
C PRO A 9 0.89 -0.53 1.25
N TRP A 10 0.88 -0.37 -0.06
CA TRP A 10 -0.34 -0.21 -0.85
C TRP A 10 -0.27 -1.00 -2.15
N TRP A 11 -1.43 -1.45 -2.62
CA TRP A 11 -1.56 -2.15 -3.89
C TRP A 11 -1.47 -1.16 -5.08
N ALA A 12 -0.69 -1.48 -6.11
CA ALA A 12 -0.59 -0.64 -7.32
C ALA A 12 -1.91 -0.66 -8.12
N MET A 13 -2.59 -1.79 -8.07
CA MET A 13 -3.89 -2.02 -8.67
C MET A 13 -4.79 -2.75 -7.66
N PRO A 14 -6.10 -2.48 -7.67
CA PRO A 14 -7.03 -3.22 -6.82
C PRO A 14 -6.95 -4.73 -7.15
N PRO A 15 -6.93 -5.61 -6.13
CA PRO A 15 -6.90 -7.05 -6.31
C PRO A 15 -8.20 -7.52 -6.93
N GLN A 16 -8.09 -8.60 -7.69
CA GLN A 16 -9.25 -9.30 -8.20
C GLN A 16 -9.81 -10.25 -7.13
N PRO A 17 -11.12 -10.59 -7.19
CA PRO A 17 -11.70 -11.58 -6.31
C PRO A 17 -10.95 -12.92 -6.41
N GLY A 18 -10.49 -13.45 -5.27
CA GLY A 18 -9.73 -14.70 -5.21
C GLY A 18 -8.24 -14.60 -5.54
N GLN A 19 -7.72 -13.38 -5.79
CA GLN A 19 -6.28 -13.16 -6.01
C GLN A 19 -5.51 -13.19 -4.69
N ASP A 20 -4.35 -13.86 -4.69
CA ASP A 20 -3.48 -13.95 -3.53
C ASP A 20 -2.67 -12.66 -3.30
N GLU A 21 -2.38 -12.32 -2.05
CA GLU A 21 -1.59 -11.14 -1.69
C GLU A 21 -0.17 -11.18 -2.28
N SER A 22 0.40 -12.37 -2.50
CA SER A 22 1.75 -12.53 -3.07
C SER A 22 1.82 -12.14 -4.55
N GLU A 23 0.72 -12.30 -5.29
CA GLU A 23 0.60 -12.00 -6.72
C GLU A 23 0.32 -10.52 -7.00
N LEU A 24 0.10 -9.71 -5.96
CA LEU A 24 -0.15 -8.28 -6.12
C LEU A 24 1.13 -7.52 -6.43
N GLU A 25 0.97 -6.51 -7.27
CA GLU A 25 1.98 -5.47 -7.45
C GLU A 25 1.89 -4.51 -6.27
N TRP A 26 2.86 -4.60 -5.38
CA TRP A 26 2.95 -3.76 -4.19
C TRP A 26 3.81 -2.52 -4.43
N GLY A 27 3.46 -1.45 -3.73
CA GLY A 27 4.27 -0.25 -3.63
C GLY A 27 4.06 0.43 -2.28
N TRP A 28 4.49 1.68 -2.21
CA TRP A 28 4.31 2.54 -1.05
C TRP A 28 3.41 3.71 -1.39
N LEU A 29 2.37 3.91 -0.59
CA LEU A 29 1.62 5.15 -0.58
C LEU A 29 2.30 6.11 0.41
N VAL A 30 2.89 7.18 -0.12
CA VAL A 30 3.60 8.20 0.66
C VAL A 30 2.77 9.47 0.69
N HIS A 31 2.52 9.99 1.89
CA HIS A 31 1.81 11.23 2.12
C HIS A 31 2.77 12.30 2.65
N TYR A 32 2.81 13.46 1.99
CA TYR A 32 3.71 14.57 2.34
C TYR A 32 2.95 15.71 3.03
N SER A 33 3.62 16.42 3.96
CA SER A 33 3.00 17.50 4.74
C SER A 33 2.97 18.88 4.09
N GLU A 34 3.82 19.13 3.09
CA GLU A 34 4.06 20.49 2.58
C GLU A 34 3.30 20.74 1.27
N GLY A 35 2.43 21.76 1.27
CA GLY A 35 1.65 22.21 0.10
C GLY A 35 0.24 21.61 0.04
N GLU A 36 -0.27 21.37 -1.16
CA GLU A 36 -1.48 20.54 -1.33
C GLU A 36 -1.19 19.11 -0.87
N PRO A 37 -2.11 18.46 -0.14
CA PRO A 37 -1.96 17.07 0.26
C PRO A 37 -1.80 16.21 -1.00
N ARG A 38 -0.59 15.70 -1.20
CA ARG A 38 -0.26 14.82 -2.32
C ARG A 38 0.05 13.44 -1.78
N PHE A 39 -0.68 12.48 -2.32
CA PHE A 39 -0.34 11.08 -2.21
C PHE A 39 0.56 10.73 -3.40
N GLU A 40 1.71 10.15 -3.12
CA GLU A 40 2.63 9.64 -4.13
C GLU A 40 2.68 8.13 -4.02
N PHE A 41 2.44 7.45 -5.14
CA PHE A 41 2.62 6.01 -5.21
C PHE A 41 4.04 5.72 -5.71
N VAL A 42 4.84 5.11 -4.85
CA VAL A 42 6.21 4.68 -5.17
C VAL A 42 6.18 3.19 -5.51
N ARG A 43 6.57 2.86 -6.75
CA ARG A 43 6.70 1.48 -7.26
C ARG A 43 7.94 0.77 -6.70
N GLU A 44 8.00 0.68 -5.38
CA GLU A 44 9.04 -0.05 -4.63
C GLU A 44 8.35 -1.11 -3.81
N ARG A 45 8.63 -2.40 -4.09
CA ARG A 45 7.98 -3.52 -3.40
C ARG A 45 8.38 -3.52 -1.91
N PRO A 46 7.43 -3.33 -0.97
CA PRO A 46 7.67 -3.51 0.46
C PRO A 46 8.00 -4.98 0.76
N THR A 47 8.65 -5.24 1.88
CA THR A 47 8.89 -6.62 2.33
C THR A 47 7.59 -7.30 2.76
N ASP A 48 7.52 -8.63 2.68
CA ASP A 48 6.34 -9.40 3.12
C ASP A 48 5.97 -9.12 4.58
N SER A 49 6.97 -8.88 5.43
CA SER A 49 6.75 -8.46 6.82
C SER A 49 6.06 -7.10 6.91
N GLU A 50 6.46 -6.11 6.11
CA GLU A 50 5.81 -4.79 6.09
C GLU A 50 4.38 -4.89 5.56
N ILE A 51 4.17 -5.66 4.49
CA ILE A 51 2.84 -5.93 3.91
C ILE A 51 1.92 -6.58 4.95
N HIS A 52 2.43 -7.54 5.72
CA HIS A 52 1.65 -8.24 6.75
C HIS A 52 1.30 -7.35 7.94
N HIS A 53 2.21 -6.46 8.34
CA HIS A 53 2.04 -5.51 9.44
C HIS A 53 1.38 -4.17 9.02
N ARG A 54 0.86 -4.07 7.79
CA ARG A 54 0.20 -2.84 7.34
C ARG A 54 -1.02 -2.51 8.22
N LYS A 55 -1.22 -1.22 8.48
CA LYS A 55 -2.36 -0.73 9.26
C LYS A 55 -3.68 -0.73 8.49
N SER A 56 -3.63 -0.76 7.16
CA SER A 56 -4.80 -0.72 6.29
C SER A 56 -5.48 -2.09 6.18
N CYS A 57 -6.76 -2.11 5.81
CA CYS A 57 -7.57 -3.33 5.76
C CYS A 57 -6.91 -4.40 4.87
N ARG A 58 -6.90 -5.64 5.37
CA ARG A 58 -6.50 -6.81 4.56
C ARG A 58 -7.56 -7.08 3.50
N ILE A 59 -7.15 -7.70 2.38
CA ILE A 59 -8.12 -8.15 1.38
C ILE A 59 -9.10 -9.05 2.11
N THR A 60 -10.40 -8.78 2.00
CA THR A 60 -11.41 -9.68 2.55
C THR A 60 -11.15 -11.04 1.90
N PRO A 61 -10.84 -12.11 2.67
CA PRO A 61 -10.83 -13.43 2.08
C PRO A 61 -12.19 -13.62 1.41
N ALA A 62 -12.20 -14.13 0.18
CA ALA A 62 -13.44 -14.46 -0.48
C ALA A 62 -14.20 -15.39 0.48
N SER A 63 -15.33 -14.90 0.99
CA SER A 63 -16.18 -15.67 1.89
C SER A 63 -16.57 -16.95 1.15
N GLU A 64 -16.33 -18.10 1.79
CA GLU A 64 -16.85 -19.40 1.37
C GLU A 64 -18.37 -19.36 1.12
#